data_AF-A0A0A1TZY4-F1
#
_entry.id   AF-A0A0A1TZY4-F1
#
_cell.length_a   1.000
_cell.length_b   1.000
_cell.length_c   1.000
_cell.angle_alpha   90.00
_cell.angle_beta   90.00
_cell.angle_gamma   90.00
#
_symmetry.space_group_name_H-M   'P 1'
#
loop_
_entity.id
_entity.type
_entity.pdbx_description
1 polymer ?
#
loop_
_entity_poly.entity_id
_entity_poly.type
_entity_poly.pdbx_seq_one_letter_code
_entity_poly.pdbx_strand_id
1 'polypeptide(L)'
;MIVWFIVDFETVDRNKSRNIEFKNVTYTQNDREKFGNNIPSSVTSIGEYCFSGCSSLSSIIIPSSVRSIDDDCFYGCSSLSSINIPSSVISIGDGCFNGCSSLSSITIPLSVTYIGYYCFSSNTIVHQSK
;
A
#
# COMPACT_ATOMS: atom_id res chain seq x y z
N MET A 1 -6.97 -25.26 6.20
CA MET A 1 -7.91 -24.88 5.11
C MET A 1 -7.29 -23.71 4.37
N ILE A 2 -7.37 -23.63 3.04
CA ILE A 2 -6.81 -22.52 2.26
C ILE A 2 -7.95 -21.74 1.62
N VAL A 3 -7.91 -20.41 1.72
CA VAL A 3 -8.86 -19.48 1.14
C VAL A 3 -8.19 -18.70 0.02
N TRP A 4 -8.79 -18.76 -1.17
CA TRP A 4 -8.27 -18.14 -2.39
C TRP A 4 -9.02 -16.88 -2.82
N PHE A 5 -10.22 -16.64 -2.30
CA PHE A 5 -10.92 -15.37 -2.56
C PHE A 5 -10.31 -14.25 -1.69
N ILE A 6 -10.53 -13.01 -2.12
CA ILE A 6 -10.01 -11.82 -1.44
C ILE A 6 -10.76 -11.60 -0.13
N VAL A 7 -10.02 -11.30 0.94
CA VAL A 7 -10.57 -10.89 2.24
C VAL A 7 -9.88 -9.62 2.74
N ASP A 8 -10.53 -8.88 3.63
CA ASP A 8 -9.87 -7.82 4.41
C ASP A 8 -8.99 -8.42 5.53
N PHE A 9 -8.11 -7.60 6.10
CA PHE A 9 -7.22 -8.05 7.18
C PHE A 9 -8.00 -8.36 8.47
N GLU A 10 -9.07 -7.62 8.78
CA GLU A 10 -9.93 -7.90 9.94
C GLU A 10 -10.47 -9.34 9.91
N THR A 11 -10.85 -9.86 8.75
CA THR A 11 -11.28 -11.26 8.60
C THR A 11 -10.17 -12.23 8.94
N VAL A 12 -8.92 -11.92 8.60
CA VAL A 12 -7.76 -12.72 9.00
C VAL A 12 -7.58 -12.68 10.51
N ASP A 13 -7.60 -11.49 11.13
CA ASP A 13 -7.45 -11.34 12.59
C ASP A 13 -8.56 -12.06 13.37
N ARG A 14 -9.83 -11.96 12.93
CA ARG A 14 -10.96 -12.70 13.52
C ARG A 14 -10.80 -14.21 13.47
N ASN A 15 -10.05 -14.73 12.50
CA ASN A 15 -9.84 -16.16 12.30
C ASN A 15 -8.44 -16.64 12.70
N LYS A 16 -7.63 -15.82 13.40
CA LYS A 16 -6.22 -16.14 13.73
C LYS A 16 -6.01 -17.39 14.59
N SER A 17 -7.02 -17.82 15.34
CA SER A 17 -6.96 -19.07 16.13
C SER A 17 -7.28 -20.32 15.30
N ARG A 18 -7.70 -20.15 14.04
CA ARG A 18 -8.05 -21.24 13.14
C ARG A 18 -6.87 -21.53 12.23
N ASN A 19 -6.70 -22.80 11.86
CA ASN A 19 -5.70 -23.21 10.88
C ASN A 19 -6.17 -22.91 9.43
N ILE A 20 -6.29 -21.61 9.13
CA ILE A 20 -6.71 -21.08 7.83
C ILE A 20 -5.58 -20.25 7.25
N GLU A 21 -5.23 -20.56 6.00
CA GLU A 21 -4.31 -19.75 5.22
C GLU A 21 -5.11 -18.90 4.23
N PHE A 22 -5.00 -17.58 4.33
CA PHE A 22 -5.60 -16.64 3.39
C PHE A 22 -4.53 -16.21 2.39
N LYS A 23 -4.78 -16.46 1.11
CA LYS A 23 -3.79 -16.20 0.06
C LYS A 23 -3.85 -14.77 -0.49
N ASN A 24 -5.01 -14.13 -0.38
CA ASN A 24 -5.26 -12.79 -0.90
C ASN A 24 -5.90 -11.94 0.21
N VAL A 25 -5.09 -11.09 0.83
CA VAL A 25 -5.48 -10.27 1.99
C VAL A 25 -5.25 -8.81 1.66
N THR A 26 -6.32 -8.02 1.69
CA THR A 26 -6.26 -6.57 1.46
C THR A 26 -6.28 -5.84 2.78
N TYR A 27 -5.36 -4.89 2.98
CA TYR A 27 -5.42 -3.95 4.08
C TYR A 27 -6.25 -2.73 3.65
N THR A 28 -7.44 -2.59 4.20
CA THR A 28 -8.42 -1.57 3.82
C THR A 28 -8.30 -0.31 4.71
N GLN A 29 -9.02 0.75 4.37
CA GLN A 29 -9.15 1.92 5.25
C GLN A 29 -9.73 1.54 6.62
N ASN A 30 -10.75 0.67 6.65
CA ASN A 30 -11.35 0.19 7.91
C ASN A 30 -10.33 -0.57 8.76
N ASP A 31 -9.46 -1.36 8.13
CA ASP A 31 -8.36 -2.03 8.83
C ASP A 31 -7.39 -1.00 9.42
N ARG A 32 -6.99 0.03 8.64
CA ARG A 32 -6.12 1.11 9.14
C ARG A 32 -6.73 1.85 10.33
N GLU A 33 -8.02 2.16 10.29
CA GLU A 33 -8.72 2.84 11.39
C GLU A 33 -8.72 2.00 12.68
N LYS A 34 -8.73 0.68 12.55
CA LYS A 34 -8.75 -0.26 13.70
C LYS A 34 -7.36 -0.66 14.19
N PHE A 35 -6.43 -0.94 13.29
CA PHE A 35 -5.11 -1.53 13.58
C PHE A 35 -3.96 -0.53 13.38
N GLY A 36 -4.23 0.66 12.85
CA GLY A 36 -3.27 1.74 12.65
C GLY A 36 -2.47 1.63 11.35
N ASN A 37 -1.30 2.25 11.31
CA ASN A 37 -0.46 2.33 10.11
C ASN A 37 0.52 1.15 9.97
N ASN A 38 0.51 0.19 10.90
CA ASN A 38 1.38 -0.97 10.86
C ASN A 38 0.73 -2.09 10.03
N ILE A 39 1.11 -2.19 8.76
CA ILE A 39 0.55 -3.18 7.83
C ILE A 39 1.10 -4.58 8.16
N PRO A 40 0.23 -5.56 8.49
CA PRO A 40 0.67 -6.91 8.84
C PRO A 40 1.29 -7.69 7.66
N SER A 41 2.24 -8.59 7.94
CA SER A 41 2.96 -9.36 6.92
C SER A 41 2.12 -10.42 6.18
N SER A 42 0.87 -10.66 6.60
CA SER A 42 -0.07 -11.49 5.85
C SER A 42 -0.78 -10.72 4.72
N VAL A 43 -0.67 -9.39 4.71
CA VAL A 43 -1.29 -8.52 3.70
C VAL A 43 -0.58 -8.68 2.36
N THR A 44 -1.35 -8.89 1.30
CA THR A 44 -0.86 -9.01 -0.08
C THR A 44 -1.21 -7.80 -0.94
N SER A 45 -2.17 -6.97 -0.53
CA SER A 45 -2.57 -5.75 -1.24
C SER A 45 -2.91 -4.64 -0.26
N ILE A 46 -2.60 -3.40 -0.59
CA ILE A 46 -3.08 -2.23 0.17
C ILE A 46 -4.23 -1.61 -0.63
N GLY A 47 -5.41 -1.58 -0.04
CA GLY A 47 -6.64 -1.29 -0.76
C GLY A 47 -6.82 0.18 -1.15
N GLU A 48 -7.80 0.40 -2.03
CA GLU A 48 -8.21 1.71 -2.50
C GLU A 48 -8.47 2.67 -1.33
N TYR A 49 -7.98 3.91 -1.46
CA TYR A 49 -8.09 4.97 -0.45
C TYR A 49 -7.54 4.63 0.95
N CYS A 50 -6.81 3.51 1.15
CA CYS A 50 -6.49 3.00 2.49
C CYS A 50 -5.84 4.06 3.40
N PHE A 51 -4.89 4.84 2.88
CA PHE A 51 -4.22 5.95 3.57
C PHE A 51 -4.59 7.33 3.00
N SER A 52 -5.63 7.43 2.18
CA SER A 52 -6.02 8.70 1.57
C SER A 52 -6.29 9.77 2.63
N GLY A 53 -5.75 10.97 2.42
CA GLY A 53 -5.87 12.11 3.32
C GLY A 53 -5.13 11.98 4.65
N CYS A 54 -4.24 10.99 4.84
CA CYS A 54 -3.42 10.85 6.05
C CYS A 54 -2.33 11.95 6.12
N SER A 55 -2.75 13.19 6.38
CA SER A 55 -1.89 14.39 6.35
C SER A 55 -0.75 14.38 7.38
N SER A 56 -0.86 13.60 8.45
CA SER A 56 0.20 13.44 9.46
C SER A 56 1.14 12.25 9.20
N LEU A 57 0.87 11.41 8.18
CA LEU A 57 1.71 10.26 7.87
C LEU A 57 3.00 10.74 7.20
N SER A 58 4.13 10.67 7.91
CA SER A 58 5.44 11.09 7.37
C SER A 58 6.21 9.98 6.68
N SER A 59 5.96 8.72 7.08
CA SER A 59 6.55 7.51 6.50
C SER A 59 5.66 6.30 6.77
N ILE A 60 5.82 5.25 5.97
CA ILE A 60 5.15 3.97 6.15
C ILE A 60 6.06 2.81 5.72
N ILE A 61 5.93 1.68 6.40
CA ILE A 61 6.62 0.44 6.04
C ILE A 61 5.63 -0.43 5.28
N ILE A 62 5.95 -0.75 4.02
CA ILE A 62 5.21 -1.71 3.21
C ILE A 62 5.86 -3.09 3.37
N PRO A 63 5.14 -4.12 3.85
CA PRO A 63 5.67 -5.47 3.98
C PRO A 63 6.04 -6.09 2.63
N SER A 64 7.05 -6.97 2.62
CA SER A 64 7.49 -7.69 1.42
C SER A 64 6.50 -8.75 0.90
N SER A 65 5.38 -8.97 1.60
CA SER A 65 4.26 -9.78 1.14
C SER A 65 3.37 -9.02 0.15
N VAL A 66 3.40 -7.69 0.16
CA VAL A 66 2.54 -6.83 -0.67
C VAL A 66 2.94 -6.94 -2.13
N ARG A 67 1.94 -7.13 -2.99
CA ARG A 67 2.01 -7.29 -4.44
C ARG A 67 1.34 -6.13 -5.19
N SER A 68 0.29 -5.53 -4.63
CA SER A 68 -0.35 -4.35 -5.20
C SER A 68 -0.56 -3.26 -4.16
N ILE A 69 -0.50 -2.01 -4.62
CA ILE A 69 -0.92 -0.81 -3.91
C ILE A 69 -1.98 -0.18 -4.79
N ASP A 70 -3.23 -0.19 -4.35
CA ASP A 70 -4.37 0.11 -5.22
C ASP A 70 -4.61 1.63 -5.34
N ASP A 71 -5.65 2.01 -6.08
CA ASP A 71 -5.91 3.39 -6.49
C ASP A 71 -6.06 4.36 -5.30
N ASP A 72 -5.51 5.56 -5.46
CA ASP A 72 -5.55 6.65 -4.49
C ASP A 72 -5.09 6.28 -3.07
N CYS A 73 -4.35 5.17 -2.91
CA CYS A 73 -4.01 4.61 -1.61
C CYS A 73 -3.34 5.62 -0.66
N PHE A 74 -2.43 6.46 -1.15
CA PHE A 74 -1.79 7.53 -0.38
C PHE A 74 -2.18 8.93 -0.89
N TYR A 75 -3.29 9.07 -1.62
CA TYR A 75 -3.74 10.35 -2.15
C TYR A 75 -3.80 11.42 -1.03
N GLY A 76 -3.19 12.58 -1.25
CA GLY A 76 -3.23 13.69 -0.30
C GLY A 76 -2.49 13.45 1.03
N CYS A 77 -1.61 12.45 1.14
CA CYS A 77 -0.70 12.30 2.29
C CYS A 77 0.36 13.40 2.29
N SER A 78 -0.04 14.62 2.64
CA SER A 78 0.77 15.84 2.43
C SER A 78 2.14 15.83 3.13
N SER A 79 2.26 15.16 4.28
CA SER A 79 3.52 15.05 5.04
C SER A 79 4.37 13.83 4.67
N LEU A 80 3.89 12.93 3.82
CA LEU A 80 4.63 11.72 3.44
C LEU A 80 5.86 12.16 2.67
N SER A 81 7.03 11.99 3.27
CA SER A 81 8.31 12.47 2.71
C SER A 81 9.21 11.34 2.26
N SER A 82 8.96 10.12 2.74
CA SER A 82 9.72 8.93 2.37
C SER A 82 8.82 7.70 2.40
N ILE A 83 8.90 6.90 1.34
CA ILE A 83 8.29 5.59 1.24
C ILE A 83 9.23 4.64 0.50
N ASN A 84 9.37 3.42 1.03
CA ASN A 84 10.13 2.36 0.39
C ASN A 84 9.14 1.38 -0.26
N ILE A 85 9.19 1.24 -1.58
CA ILE A 85 8.40 0.26 -2.33
C ILE A 85 9.20 -1.04 -2.42
N PRO A 86 8.79 -2.14 -1.76
CA PRO A 86 9.54 -3.38 -1.80
C PRO A 86 9.48 -4.01 -3.19
N SER A 87 10.51 -4.77 -3.57
CA SER A 87 10.61 -5.49 -4.85
C SER A 87 9.56 -6.61 -5.04
N SER A 88 8.72 -6.85 -4.03
CA SER A 88 7.55 -7.72 -4.14
C SER A 88 6.38 -7.07 -4.87
N VAL A 89 6.32 -5.72 -4.89
CA VAL A 89 5.24 -4.95 -5.51
C VAL A 89 5.36 -5.05 -7.03
N ILE A 90 4.22 -5.34 -7.66
CA ILE A 90 4.06 -5.54 -9.10
C ILE A 90 3.26 -4.38 -9.71
N SER A 91 2.31 -3.81 -8.97
CA SER A 91 1.43 -2.76 -9.46
C SER A 91 1.20 -1.66 -8.43
N ILE A 92 1.11 -0.42 -8.92
CA ILE A 92 0.74 0.78 -8.17
C ILE A 92 -0.40 1.45 -8.93
N GLY A 93 -1.51 1.72 -8.24
CA GLY A 93 -2.76 2.22 -8.81
C GLY A 93 -2.73 3.68 -9.25
N ASP A 94 -3.84 4.10 -9.85
CA ASP A 94 -4.09 5.48 -10.29
C ASP A 94 -4.04 6.43 -9.08
N GLY A 95 -3.48 7.62 -9.25
CA GLY A 95 -3.48 8.67 -8.22
C GLY A 95 -2.77 8.32 -6.90
N CYS A 96 -2.12 7.16 -6.79
CA CYS A 96 -1.69 6.58 -5.52
C CYS A 96 -0.88 7.53 -4.61
N PHE A 97 0.01 8.35 -5.16
CA PHE A 97 0.81 9.36 -4.43
C PHE A 97 0.52 10.80 -4.91
N ASN A 98 -0.62 11.02 -5.55
CA ASN A 98 -1.05 12.36 -5.95
C ASN A 98 -1.34 13.20 -4.70
N GLY A 99 -0.89 14.45 -4.66
CA GLY A 99 -1.05 15.31 -3.49
C GLY A 99 -0.10 15.02 -2.31
N CYS A 100 0.82 14.07 -2.43
CA CYS A 100 1.91 13.85 -1.47
C CYS A 100 2.98 14.96 -1.58
N SER A 101 2.65 16.17 -1.14
CA SER A 101 3.48 17.37 -1.35
C SER A 101 4.90 17.31 -0.79
N SER A 102 5.12 16.54 0.28
CA SER A 102 6.46 16.34 0.87
C SER A 102 7.27 15.23 0.21
N LEU A 103 6.68 14.42 -0.68
CA LEU A 103 7.36 13.32 -1.37
C LEU A 103 8.12 13.86 -2.59
N SER A 104 9.32 14.37 -2.35
CA SER A 104 10.17 14.99 -3.37
C SER A 104 10.81 13.97 -4.32
N SER A 105 11.04 12.74 -3.85
CA SER A 105 11.59 11.67 -4.67
C SER A 105 11.08 10.31 -4.21
N ILE A 106 11.00 9.36 -5.14
CA ILE A 106 10.65 7.97 -4.88
C ILE A 106 11.46 7.06 -5.80
N THR A 107 11.85 5.89 -5.29
CA THR A 107 12.47 4.84 -6.09
C THR A 107 11.47 3.72 -6.33
N ILE A 108 11.24 3.38 -7.59
CA ILE A 108 10.35 2.32 -8.03
C ILE A 108 11.19 1.09 -8.38
N PRO A 109 10.93 -0.08 -7.77
CA PRO A 109 11.68 -1.29 -8.08
C PRO A 109 11.38 -1.80 -9.49
N LEU A 110 12.34 -2.49 -10.11
CA LEU A 110 12.18 -3.12 -11.43
C LEU A 110 11.03 -4.14 -11.51
N SER A 111 10.55 -4.62 -10.37
CA SER A 111 9.41 -5.54 -10.27
C SER A 111 8.08 -4.88 -10.62
N VAL A 112 7.97 -3.55 -10.54
CA VAL A 112 6.73 -2.83 -10.85
C VAL A 112 6.54 -2.80 -12.36
N THR A 113 5.52 -3.51 -12.84
CA THR A 113 5.16 -3.60 -14.26
C THR A 113 4.00 -2.69 -14.63
N TYR A 114 3.30 -2.13 -13.63
CA TYR A 114 2.18 -1.20 -13.81
C TYR A 114 2.25 -0.03 -12.83
N ILE A 115 2.11 1.18 -13.36
CA ILE A 115 1.95 2.43 -12.61
C ILE A 115 0.76 3.15 -13.21
N GLY A 116 -0.23 3.46 -12.37
CA GLY A 116 -1.45 4.13 -12.78
C GLY A 116 -1.27 5.59 -13.21
N TYR A 117 -2.31 6.11 -13.84
CA TYR A 117 -2.40 7.50 -14.26
C TYR A 117 -2.34 8.44 -13.07
N TYR A 118 -1.66 9.58 -13.23
CA TYR A 118 -1.52 10.62 -12.20
C TYR A 118 -0.98 10.11 -10.85
N CYS A 119 -0.31 8.94 -10.83
CA CYS A 119 0.18 8.29 -9.61
C CYS A 119 1.10 9.20 -8.78
N PHE A 120 1.87 10.10 -9.39
CA PHE A 120 2.75 11.03 -8.68
C PHE A 120 2.36 12.48 -8.91
N SER A 121 2.68 13.33 -7.93
CA SER A 121 2.59 14.78 -8.09
C SER A 121 3.64 15.28 -9.11
N SER A 122 3.36 16.37 -9.82
CA SER A 122 4.22 16.87 -10.90
C SER A 122 5.64 17.26 -10.47
N ASN A 123 5.86 17.48 -9.17
CA ASN A 123 7.13 17.84 -8.55
C ASN A 123 7.90 16.64 -7.96
N THR A 124 7.35 15.43 -8.02
CA THR A 124 8.02 14.22 -7.51
C THR A 124 9.00 13.67 -8.53
N ILE A 125 10.26 13.51 -8.14
CA ILE A 125 11.29 12.87 -8.98
C ILE A 125 11.18 11.35 -8.83
N VAL A 126 10.93 10.65 -9.94
CA VAL A 126 10.79 9.20 -9.95
C VAL A 126 12.08 8.56 -10.47
N HIS A 127 12.71 7.73 -9.62
CA HIS A 127 13.85 6.91 -9.99
C HIS A 127 13.41 5.46 -10.19
N GLN A 128 14.08 4.75 -11.09
CA GLN A 128 13.98 3.30 -11.18
C GLN A 128 15.16 2.67 -10.41
N SER A 129 14.91 1.62 -9.62
CA SER A 129 16.00 0.88 -8.95
C SER A 129 16.95 0.30 -10.00
N LYS A 130 18.26 0.40 -9.77
CA LYS A 130 19.26 -0.29 -10.59
C LYS A 130 19.23 -1.80 -10.38
#